data_AF-A0A6I4ZSZ4-F1
#
_entry.id   AF-A0A6I4ZSZ4-F1
#
_cell.length_a   1.000
_cell.length_b   1.000
_cell.length_c   1.000
_cell.angle_alpha   90.00
_cell.angle_beta   90.00
_cell.angle_gamma   90.00
#
_symmetry.space_group_name_H-M   'P 1'
#
loop_
_entity.id
_entity.type
_entity.pdbx_description
1 polymer ?
#
loop_
_entity_poly.entity_id
_entity_poly.type
_entity_poly.pdbx_seq_one_letter_code
_entity_poly.pdbx_strand_id
1 'polypeptide(L)'
;FGVGAGWLEEEFEMVGLDFHTRGARMDECIGVLRALWTEEEPEFHGKHYDLGPAAFAPKPFQKPHPPILVGGETPAALRRAARLGDGWYALRHTPESAREHIAKLTELREQYGRADLPFDVTVGGSTSITRAEVEALEEAGVNRIVVTLWRSSRDALPALEAFAERVF
;
A
#
# COMPACT_ATOMS: atom_id res chain seq x y z
N PHE A 1 -3.74 -0.77 6.23
CA PHE A 1 -4.55 -1.41 5.17
C PHE A 1 -4.00 -0.98 3.81
N GLY A 2 -4.27 -1.75 2.75
CA GLY A 2 -3.76 -1.46 1.40
C GLY A 2 -4.77 -0.72 0.54
N VAL A 3 -4.29 0.17 -0.33
CA VAL A 3 -5.11 0.86 -1.34
C VAL A 3 -4.47 0.75 -2.72
N GLY A 4 -5.29 0.56 -3.76
CA GLY A 4 -4.83 0.50 -5.15
C GLY A 4 -5.87 1.12 -6.07
N ALA A 5 -5.44 1.87 -7.08
CA ALA A 5 -6.34 2.66 -7.93
C ALA A 5 -7.17 1.83 -8.93
N GLY A 6 -7.07 0.50 -8.91
CA GLY A 6 -7.66 -0.39 -9.92
C GLY A 6 -6.88 -0.38 -11.24
N TRP A 7 -6.94 -1.50 -11.96
CA TRP A 7 -6.23 -1.71 -13.23
C TRP A 7 -7.15 -2.15 -14.37
N LEU A 8 -8.30 -2.74 -14.04
CA LEU A 8 -9.24 -3.29 -15.01
C LEU A 8 -10.28 -2.22 -15.37
N GLU A 9 -10.25 -1.75 -16.61
CA GLU A 9 -11.08 -0.64 -17.09
C GLU A 9 -12.56 -1.02 -17.12
N GLU A 10 -12.85 -2.28 -17.45
CA GLU A 10 -14.19 -2.86 -17.53
C GLU A 10 -14.92 -2.79 -16.18
N GLU A 11 -14.21 -2.90 -15.05
CA GLU A 11 -14.83 -2.74 -13.72
C GLU A 11 -15.33 -1.32 -13.49
N PHE A 12 -14.62 -0.32 -14.01
CA PHE A 12 -15.01 1.10 -13.89
C PHE A 12 -16.22 1.39 -14.78
N GLU A 13 -16.22 0.89 -16.02
CA GLU A 13 -17.35 1.01 -16.94
C GLU A 13 -18.62 0.40 -16.33
N MET A 14 -18.52 -0.79 -15.74
CA MET A 14 -19.66 -1.49 -15.12
C MET A 14 -20.31 -0.71 -13.98
N VAL A 15 -19.54 0.08 -13.23
CA VAL A 15 -20.06 0.92 -12.12
C VAL A 15 -20.29 2.37 -12.53
N GLY A 16 -20.18 2.69 -13.82
CA GLY A 16 -20.44 4.03 -14.36
C GLY A 16 -19.38 5.07 -13.97
N LEU A 17 -18.12 4.65 -13.76
CA LEU A 17 -17.00 5.53 -13.46
C LEU A 17 -16.04 5.65 -14.64
N ASP A 18 -15.44 6.84 -14.80
CA ASP A 18 -14.38 7.07 -15.77
C ASP A 18 -13.04 6.52 -15.25
N PHE A 19 -12.53 5.49 -15.93
CA PHE A 19 -11.23 4.87 -15.64
C PHE A 19 -10.09 5.89 -15.63
N HIS A 20 -10.10 6.90 -16.50
CA HIS A 20 -9.02 7.88 -16.55
C HIS A 20 -8.93 8.76 -15.29
N THR A 21 -10.00 8.84 -14.49
CA THR A 21 -10.03 9.58 -13.22
C THR A 21 -9.61 8.77 -11.99
N ARG A 22 -9.43 7.45 -12.12
CA ARG A 22 -9.16 6.52 -11.00
C ARG A 22 -8.04 6.96 -10.04
N GLY A 23 -6.95 7.51 -10.59
CA GLY A 23 -5.83 7.98 -9.80
C GLY A 23 -6.17 9.21 -8.96
N ALA A 24 -6.84 10.20 -9.55
CA ALA A 24 -7.27 11.41 -8.87
C ALA A 24 -8.34 11.11 -7.81
N ARG A 25 -9.28 10.20 -8.13
CA ARG A 25 -10.27 9.69 -7.17
C ARG A 25 -9.59 9.01 -5.99
N MET A 26 -8.59 8.16 -6.22
CA MET A 26 -7.86 7.51 -5.13
C MET A 26 -7.14 8.53 -4.23
N ASP A 27 -6.51 9.56 -4.80
CA ASP A 27 -5.87 10.62 -4.02
C ASP A 27 -6.86 11.33 -3.10
N GLU A 28 -8.04 11.71 -3.61
CA GLU A 28 -9.09 12.34 -2.80
C GLU A 28 -9.70 11.37 -1.78
N CYS A 29 -9.91 10.10 -2.14
CA CYS A 29 -10.42 9.08 -1.25
C CYS A 29 -9.52 8.89 -0.02
N ILE A 30 -8.20 8.93 -0.18
CA ILE A 30 -7.26 8.91 0.96
C ILE A 30 -7.49 10.13 1.88
N GLY A 31 -7.76 11.31 1.32
CA GLY A 31 -8.12 12.51 2.08
C GLY A 31 -9.42 12.35 2.85
N VAL A 32 -10.48 11.88 2.19
CA VAL A 32 -11.78 11.58 2.81
C VAL A 32 -11.62 10.59 3.97
N LEU A 33 -10.89 9.50 3.77
CA LEU A 33 -10.65 8.49 4.81
C LEU A 33 -9.93 9.07 6.02
N ARG A 34 -8.92 9.93 5.81
CA ARG A 34 -8.23 10.62 6.90
C ARG A 34 -9.18 11.53 7.66
N ALA A 35 -9.95 12.39 6.98
CA ALA A 35 -10.95 13.25 7.62
C ALA A 35 -11.92 12.43 8.47
N LEU A 36 -12.53 11.39 7.89
CA LEU A 36 -13.44 10.48 8.59
C LEU A 36 -12.82 9.86 9.84
N TRP A 37 -11.54 9.49 9.82
CA TRP A 37 -10.88 8.81 10.93
C TRP A 37 -10.33 9.72 12.01
N THR A 38 -9.94 10.95 11.67
CA THR A 38 -9.19 11.81 12.59
C THR A 38 -9.98 13.02 13.09
N GLU A 39 -10.99 13.48 12.35
CA GLU A 39 -11.73 14.69 12.70
C GLU A 39 -12.97 14.37 13.55
N GLU A 40 -13.36 15.27 14.43
CA GLU A 40 -14.56 15.13 15.26
C GLU A 40 -15.84 15.26 14.43
N GLU A 41 -15.88 16.28 13.55
CA GLU A 41 -16.89 16.52 12.54
C GLU A 41 -16.24 16.52 11.15
N PRO A 42 -16.00 15.33 10.56
CA PRO A 42 -15.37 15.20 9.26
C PRO A 42 -16.08 15.99 8.15
N GLU A 43 -15.27 16.67 7.35
CA GLU A 43 -15.71 17.40 6.16
C GLU A 43 -14.64 17.25 5.05
N PHE A 44 -15.07 17.16 3.79
CA PHE A 44 -14.14 17.08 2.67
C PHE A 44 -14.76 17.62 1.39
N HIS A 45 -14.09 18.56 0.73
CA HIS A 45 -14.52 19.11 -0.56
C HIS A 45 -13.42 18.98 -1.60
N GLY A 46 -13.61 18.01 -2.51
CA GLY A 46 -12.75 17.75 -3.65
C GLY A 46 -13.51 17.80 -4.97
N LYS A 47 -12.82 17.46 -6.06
CA LYS A 47 -13.42 17.41 -7.40
C LYS A 47 -14.30 16.18 -7.58
N HIS A 48 -13.96 15.08 -6.93
CA HIS A 48 -14.60 13.78 -7.08
C HIS A 48 -15.42 13.36 -5.86
N TYR A 49 -15.10 13.88 -4.68
CA TYR A 49 -15.83 13.64 -3.45
C TYR A 49 -16.22 14.96 -2.80
N ASP A 50 -17.48 15.05 -2.39
CA ASP A 50 -18.03 16.18 -1.66
C ASP A 50 -18.80 15.63 -0.45
N LEU A 51 -18.22 15.78 0.72
CA LEU A 51 -18.72 15.33 2.01
C LEU A 51 -18.90 16.57 2.88
N GLY A 52 -20.15 17.00 3.06
CA GLY A 52 -20.47 18.00 4.08
C GLY A 52 -20.25 17.45 5.50
N PRO A 53 -20.38 18.31 6.52
CA PRO A 53 -20.16 17.95 7.91
C PRO A 53 -21.00 16.73 8.31
N ALA A 54 -20.34 15.67 8.77
CA ALA A 54 -21.01 14.40 9.07
C ALA A 54 -20.46 13.75 10.33
N ALA A 55 -21.32 13.09 11.10
CA ALA A 55 -20.88 12.25 12.21
C ALA A 55 -20.31 10.92 11.68
N PHE A 56 -19.08 10.57 12.07
CA PHE A 56 -18.46 9.29 11.76
C PHE A 56 -17.95 8.61 13.03
N ALA A 57 -18.59 7.51 13.41
CA ALA A 57 -18.24 6.71 14.58
C ALA A 57 -18.57 5.22 14.36
N PRO A 58 -17.82 4.28 14.99
CA PRO A 58 -16.64 4.53 15.82
C PRO A 58 -15.41 4.94 14.99
N LYS A 59 -14.51 5.73 15.58
CA LYS A 59 -13.19 6.00 14.99
C LYS A 59 -12.31 4.74 15.06
N PRO A 60 -11.32 4.59 14.17
CA PRO A 60 -10.35 3.51 14.28
C PRO A 60 -9.63 3.51 15.64
N PHE A 61 -9.33 2.31 16.11
CA PHE A 61 -8.58 2.10 17.35
C PHE A 61 -7.14 2.65 17.25
N GLN A 62 -6.45 2.37 16.14
CA GLN A 62 -5.10 2.86 15.90
C GLN A 62 -5.08 4.38 15.65
N LYS A 63 -4.12 5.07 16.29
CA LYS A 63 -3.92 6.53 16.17
C LYS A 63 -2.66 6.89 15.37
N PRO A 64 -2.68 7.99 14.60
CA PRO A 64 -3.85 8.85 14.32
C PRO A 64 -4.91 8.11 13.49
N HIS A 65 -4.48 7.21 12.61
CA HIS A 65 -5.32 6.32 11.82
C HIS A 65 -4.53 5.03 11.51
N PRO A 66 -5.16 3.96 10.99
CA PRO A 66 -4.44 2.81 10.47
C PRO A 66 -3.51 3.22 9.31
N PRO A 67 -2.35 2.56 9.09
CA PRO A 67 -1.40 2.98 8.07
C PRO A 67 -1.94 2.69 6.68
N ILE A 68 -1.72 3.60 5.74
CA ILE A 68 -2.19 3.49 4.36
C ILE A 68 -1.03 3.06 3.48
N LEU A 69 -1.05 1.80 3.04
CA LEU A 69 -0.04 1.24 2.13
C LEU A 69 -0.54 1.41 0.69
N VAL A 70 0.16 2.21 -0.08
CA VAL A 70 -0.24 2.50 -1.46
C VAL A 70 0.38 1.47 -2.39
N GLY A 71 -0.47 0.80 -3.17
CA GLY A 71 -0.07 -0.15 -4.19
C GLY A 71 0.25 0.49 -5.54
N GLY A 72 1.06 -0.21 -6.32
CA GLY A 72 1.38 0.12 -7.71
C GLY A 72 2.76 0.75 -7.91
N GLU A 73 3.25 0.62 -9.14
CA GLU A 73 4.66 0.89 -9.50
C GLU A 73 4.80 1.98 -10.56
N THR A 74 3.68 2.50 -11.08
CA THR A 74 3.72 3.61 -12.05
C THR A 74 4.25 4.89 -11.39
N PRO A 75 4.81 5.84 -12.15
CA PRO A 75 5.25 7.12 -11.60
C PRO A 75 4.15 7.86 -10.81
N ALA A 76 2.89 7.73 -11.22
CA ALA A 76 1.76 8.30 -10.50
C ALA A 76 1.47 7.57 -9.17
N ALA A 77 1.62 6.25 -9.12
CA ALA A 77 1.48 5.46 -7.90
C ALA A 77 2.60 5.76 -6.89
N LEU A 78 3.86 5.85 -7.33
CA LEU A 78 4.97 6.19 -6.45
C LEU A 78 4.84 7.61 -5.88
N ARG A 79 4.42 8.59 -6.69
CA ARG A 79 4.10 9.93 -6.20
C ARG A 79 2.99 9.92 -5.15
N ARG A 80 1.93 9.13 -5.35
CA ARG A 80 0.84 8.96 -4.37
C ARG A 80 1.36 8.34 -3.08
N ALA A 81 2.15 7.27 -3.17
CA ALA A 81 2.73 6.60 -2.01
C ALA A 81 3.61 7.56 -1.20
N ALA A 82 4.49 8.29 -1.86
CA ALA A 82 5.39 9.25 -1.22
C ALA A 82 4.64 10.45 -0.60
N ARG A 83 3.63 10.98 -1.28
CA ARG A 83 2.88 12.18 -0.86
C ARG A 83 1.83 11.89 0.20
N LEU A 84 1.05 10.82 0.02
CA LEU A 84 -0.16 10.55 0.77
C LEU A 84 -0.08 9.28 1.60
N GLY A 85 0.82 8.34 1.29
CA GLY A 85 0.91 7.05 1.97
C GLY A 85 1.76 7.05 3.25
N ASP A 86 1.55 6.01 4.04
CA ASP A 86 2.39 5.63 5.19
C ASP A 86 3.25 4.40 4.86
N GLY A 87 3.16 3.92 3.62
CA GLY A 87 3.97 2.85 3.08
C GLY A 87 3.68 2.59 1.60
N TRP A 88 4.48 1.72 1.02
CA TRP A 88 4.35 1.23 -0.34
C TRP A 88 4.19 -0.30 -0.33
N TYR A 89 3.20 -0.79 -1.06
CA TYR A 89 2.99 -2.22 -1.26
C TYR A 89 3.26 -2.55 -2.74
N ALA A 90 4.34 -3.25 -2.98
CA ALA A 90 4.71 -3.71 -4.30
C ALA A 90 4.32 -5.18 -4.53
N LEU A 91 4.33 -5.59 -5.80
CA LEU A 91 4.30 -7.02 -6.14
C LEU A 91 5.68 -7.64 -5.83
N ARG A 92 6.14 -8.58 -6.65
CA ARG A 92 7.43 -9.23 -6.45
C ARG A 92 8.55 -8.37 -7.02
N HIS A 93 9.59 -8.16 -6.24
CA HIS A 93 10.83 -7.52 -6.69
C HIS A 93 12.04 -8.37 -6.34
N THR A 94 13.09 -8.23 -7.14
CA THR A 94 14.45 -8.57 -6.73
C THR A 94 14.97 -7.53 -5.72
N PRO A 95 16.00 -7.84 -4.91
CA PRO A 95 16.64 -6.85 -4.04
C PRO A 95 17.10 -5.59 -4.77
N GLU A 96 17.65 -5.74 -5.99
CA GLU A 96 18.09 -4.63 -6.83
C GLU A 96 16.92 -3.74 -7.26
N SER A 97 15.86 -4.33 -7.83
CA SER A 97 14.69 -3.58 -8.26
C SER A 97 13.95 -2.92 -7.09
N ALA A 98 13.91 -3.58 -5.91
CA ALA A 98 13.37 -2.98 -4.70
C ALA A 98 14.17 -1.73 -4.29
N ARG A 99 15.51 -1.80 -4.31
CA ARG A 99 16.40 -0.69 -3.97
C ARG A 99 16.16 0.52 -4.88
N GLU A 100 15.98 0.32 -6.18
CA GLU A 100 15.67 1.39 -7.14
C GLU A 100 14.36 2.11 -6.80
N HIS A 101 13.28 1.35 -6.52
CA HIS A 101 11.99 1.93 -6.16
C HIS A 101 12.04 2.65 -4.81
N ILE A 102 12.74 2.08 -3.83
CA ILE A 102 12.92 2.67 -2.50
C ILE A 102 13.72 3.98 -2.60
N ALA A 103 14.79 4.02 -3.40
CA ALA A 103 15.52 5.25 -3.68
C ALA A 103 14.60 6.32 -4.30
N LYS A 104 13.77 5.93 -5.28
CA LYS A 104 12.82 6.87 -5.89
C LYS A 104 11.77 7.37 -4.91
N LEU A 105 11.24 6.51 -4.05
CA LEU A 105 10.29 6.87 -3.01
C LEU A 105 10.93 7.81 -1.99
N THR A 106 12.20 7.59 -1.64
CA THR A 106 12.97 8.45 -0.75
C THR A 106 13.09 9.87 -1.32
N GLU A 107 13.53 10.02 -2.57
CA GLU A 107 13.59 11.33 -3.25
C GLU A 107 12.23 12.03 -3.27
N LEU A 108 11.15 11.30 -3.62
CA LEU A 108 9.81 11.87 -3.68
C LEU A 108 9.33 12.30 -2.29
N ARG A 109 9.63 11.52 -1.25
CA ARG A 109 9.25 11.86 0.14
C ARG A 109 10.00 13.10 0.62
N GLU A 110 11.27 13.25 0.28
CA GLU A 110 12.02 14.49 0.55
C GLU A 110 11.36 15.69 -0.12
N GLN A 111 11.00 15.58 -1.40
CA GLN A 111 10.31 16.64 -2.16
C GLN A 111 8.97 17.04 -1.52
N TYR A 112 8.26 16.10 -0.90
CA TYR A 112 7.00 16.35 -0.20
C TYR A 112 7.17 16.70 1.28
N GLY A 113 8.40 16.83 1.80
CA GLY A 113 8.67 17.16 3.20
C GLY A 113 8.26 16.04 4.17
N ARG A 114 8.31 14.78 3.73
CA ARG A 114 7.89 13.58 4.47
C ARG A 114 9.05 12.61 4.75
N ALA A 115 10.30 13.03 4.56
CA ALA A 115 11.48 12.18 4.77
C ALA A 115 11.53 11.59 6.19
N ASP A 116 11.19 12.40 7.21
CA ASP A 116 11.28 12.00 8.62
C ASP A 116 10.06 11.22 9.14
N LEU A 117 9.02 11.05 8.33
CA LEU A 117 7.85 10.26 8.72
C LEU A 117 8.12 8.76 8.55
N PRO A 118 7.50 7.88 9.36
CA PRO A 118 7.54 6.44 9.11
C PRO A 118 7.06 6.07 7.71
N PHE A 119 7.64 5.02 7.14
CA PHE A 119 7.23 4.49 5.84
C PHE A 119 7.52 3.00 5.71
N ASP A 120 6.46 2.20 5.65
CA ASP A 120 6.60 0.75 5.51
C ASP A 120 6.72 0.33 4.05
N VAL A 121 7.77 -0.41 3.71
CA VAL A 121 7.94 -1.04 2.40
C VAL A 121 7.57 -2.51 2.50
N THR A 122 6.55 -2.90 1.75
CA THR A 122 6.08 -4.29 1.64
C THR A 122 6.22 -4.80 0.22
N VAL A 123 6.76 -6.00 0.04
CA VAL A 123 6.85 -6.67 -1.26
C VAL A 123 6.19 -8.06 -1.20
N GLY A 124 5.73 -8.53 -2.34
CA GLY A 124 5.32 -9.92 -2.51
C GLY A 124 6.54 -10.85 -2.56
N GLY A 125 6.43 -12.01 -1.91
CA GLY A 125 7.44 -13.07 -1.93
C GLY A 125 7.02 -14.28 -2.76
N SER A 126 7.99 -15.18 -2.98
CA SER A 126 7.78 -16.51 -3.55
C SER A 126 7.76 -17.56 -2.45
N THR A 127 7.06 -18.68 -2.67
CA THR A 127 7.18 -19.84 -1.79
C THR A 127 8.60 -20.38 -1.75
N SER A 128 9.38 -20.19 -2.81
CA SER A 128 10.77 -20.63 -2.91
C SER A 128 11.78 -19.65 -2.32
N ILE A 129 11.34 -18.56 -1.68
CA ILE A 129 12.27 -17.56 -1.12
C ILE A 129 13.18 -18.20 -0.08
N THR A 130 14.45 -17.82 -0.13
CA THR A 130 15.51 -18.30 0.76
C THR A 130 15.80 -17.27 1.85
N ARG A 131 16.45 -17.70 2.94
CA ARG A 131 16.92 -16.79 4.00
C ARG A 131 17.84 -15.69 3.45
N ALA A 132 18.76 -16.04 2.56
CA ALA A 132 19.67 -15.08 1.92
C ALA A 132 18.93 -14.01 1.10
N GLU A 133 17.85 -14.39 0.40
CA GLU A 133 17.02 -13.41 -0.33
C GLU A 133 16.22 -12.51 0.61
N VAL A 134 15.74 -13.03 1.75
CA VAL A 134 15.07 -12.23 2.79
C VAL A 134 16.04 -11.18 3.36
N GLU A 135 17.25 -11.60 3.72
CA GLU A 135 18.31 -10.70 4.22
C GLU A 135 18.67 -9.63 3.17
N ALA A 136 18.82 -10.02 1.90
CA ALA A 136 19.11 -9.07 0.83
C ALA A 136 17.97 -8.06 0.58
N LEU A 137 16.71 -8.46 0.74
CA LEU A 137 15.56 -7.56 0.65
C LEU A 137 15.50 -6.61 1.86
N GLU A 138 15.81 -7.09 3.06
CA GLU A 138 15.93 -6.25 4.26
C GLU A 138 17.02 -5.19 4.09
N GLU A 139 18.21 -5.58 3.60
CA GLU A 139 19.30 -4.65 3.26
C GLU A 139 18.96 -3.67 2.12
N ALA A 140 17.99 -4.01 1.28
CA ALA A 140 17.44 -3.09 0.28
C ALA A 140 16.47 -2.07 0.88
N GLY A 141 16.02 -2.27 2.12
CA GLY A 141 15.08 -1.40 2.83
C GLY A 141 13.65 -1.94 2.87
N VAL A 142 13.42 -3.21 2.53
CA VAL A 142 12.09 -3.85 2.64
C VAL A 142 11.81 -4.19 4.10
N ASN A 143 10.67 -3.75 4.63
CA ASN A 143 10.27 -4.02 6.01
C ASN A 143 9.41 -5.28 6.16
N ARG A 144 8.70 -5.68 5.09
CA ARG A 144 7.78 -6.82 5.13
C ARG A 144 7.74 -7.57 3.80
N ILE A 145 7.71 -8.88 3.88
CA ILE A 145 7.50 -9.77 2.73
C ILE A 145 6.19 -10.54 2.94
N VAL A 146 5.30 -10.50 1.95
CA VAL A 146 4.04 -11.27 1.98
C VAL A 146 4.15 -12.46 1.04
N VAL A 147 4.12 -13.66 1.59
CA VAL A 147 4.26 -14.92 0.84
C VAL A 147 2.94 -15.67 0.79
N THR A 148 2.48 -16.00 -0.43
CA THR A 148 1.34 -16.91 -0.63
C THR A 148 1.85 -18.34 -0.74
N LEU A 149 1.69 -19.13 0.32
CA LEU A 149 2.35 -20.44 0.47
C LEU A 149 1.61 -21.63 -0.14
N TRP A 150 0.29 -21.53 -0.28
CA TRP A 150 -0.55 -22.62 -0.79
C TRP A 150 -1.58 -22.09 -1.79
N ARG A 151 -2.06 -22.97 -2.67
CA ARG A 151 -3.15 -22.68 -3.62
C ARG A 151 -4.51 -23.18 -3.14
N SER A 152 -4.51 -24.13 -2.20
CA SER A 152 -5.69 -24.77 -1.63
C SER A 152 -5.52 -24.87 -0.12
N SER A 153 -6.62 -24.70 0.63
CA SER A 153 -6.60 -24.84 2.09
C SER A 153 -6.15 -26.24 2.55
N ARG A 154 -6.32 -27.27 1.71
CA ARG A 154 -5.87 -28.64 2.00
C ARG A 154 -4.36 -28.75 2.17
N ASP A 155 -3.60 -27.90 1.48
CA ASP A 155 -2.14 -27.92 1.48
C ASP A 155 -1.55 -26.88 2.45
N ALA A 156 -2.39 -26.11 3.15
CA ALA A 156 -1.96 -24.95 3.92
C ALA A 156 -1.00 -25.32 5.05
N LEU A 157 -1.34 -26.34 5.86
CA LEU A 157 -0.50 -26.75 6.99
C LEU A 157 0.85 -27.34 6.53
N PRO A 158 0.91 -28.33 5.61
CA PRO A 158 2.20 -28.83 5.13
C PRO A 158 3.06 -27.74 4.46
N ALA A 159 2.44 -26.80 3.73
CA ALA A 159 3.17 -25.72 3.08
C ALA A 159 3.74 -24.71 4.10
N LEU A 160 3.02 -24.43 5.19
CA LEU A 160 3.50 -23.58 6.29
C LEU A 160 4.67 -24.23 7.02
N GLU A 161 4.58 -25.52 7.35
CA GLU A 161 5.64 -26.28 8.02
C GLU A 161 6.91 -26.32 7.16
N ALA A 162 6.79 -26.72 5.88
CA ALA A 162 7.93 -26.76 4.97
C ALA A 162 8.55 -25.38 4.68
N PHE A 163 7.75 -24.30 4.76
CA PHE A 163 8.28 -22.94 4.67
C PHE A 163 9.04 -22.55 5.94
N ALA A 164 8.50 -22.90 7.11
CA ALA A 164 9.14 -22.60 8.39
C ALA A 164 10.52 -23.26 8.47
N GLU A 165 10.64 -24.54 8.15
CA GLU A 165 11.93 -25.28 8.18
C GLU A 165 12.99 -24.72 7.22
N ARG A 166 12.58 -24.13 6.09
CA ARG A 166 13.52 -23.58 5.10
C ARG A 166 14.01 -22.18 5.46
N VAL A 167 13.14 -21.37 6.08
CA VAL A 167 13.37 -19.93 6.26
C VAL A 167 13.75 -19.57 7.70
N PHE A 168 13.23 -20.30 8.70
CA PHE A 168 13.47 -20.05 10.12
C PHE A 168 14.38 -21.13 10.72
#